data_AF-A0A0C2MI02-F1
#
_entry.id   AF-A0A0C2MI02-F1
#
_cell.length_a   1.000
_cell.length_b   1.000
_cell.length_c   1.000
_cell.angle_alpha   90.00
_cell.angle_beta   90.00
_cell.angle_gamma   90.00
#
_symmetry.space_group_name_H-M   'P 1'
#
loop_
_entity.id
_entity.type
_entity.pdbx_description
1 polymer ?
#
loop_
_entity_poly.entity_id
_entity_poly.type
_entity_poly.pdbx_seq_one_letter_code
_entity_poly.pdbx_strand_id
1 'polypeptide(L)'
;MRLAYFYNQMTPNEMKFALIVESALNSLIEPEYRQVMIELLMIFGKLVSYHRITHMKESVMQLDLIISQANEYFLENQWSVQGDALMCCAGKPQKQRKCTSSHGICQFFYDSAPSGEYGTMNFLSKSLLASIFKNSPHVNTPACHVS
;
A
#
# COMPACT_ATOMS: atom_id res chain seq x y z
N MET A 1 26.84 -3.18 -11.51
CA MET A 1 26.03 -2.12 -10.86
C MET A 1 26.89 -1.48 -9.78
N ARG A 2 27.31 -0.22 -9.95
CA ARG A 2 28.34 0.45 -9.13
C ARG A 2 27.72 1.05 -7.85
N LEU A 3 27.62 0.26 -6.78
CA LEU A 3 27.20 0.75 -5.46
C LEU A 3 28.10 1.89 -4.92
N ALA A 4 29.39 1.86 -5.25
CA ALA A 4 30.36 2.88 -4.82
C ALA A 4 30.09 4.30 -5.39
N TYR A 5 29.46 4.40 -6.57
CA TYR A 5 29.15 5.72 -7.15
C TYR A 5 27.96 6.37 -6.43
N PHE A 6 26.99 5.58 -5.98
CA PHE A 6 25.84 6.08 -5.20
C PHE A 6 26.24 6.47 -3.77
N TYR A 7 27.19 5.75 -3.16
CA TYR A 7 27.69 6.05 -1.81
C TYR A 7 28.23 7.48 -1.69
N ASN A 8 28.93 7.97 -2.72
CA ASN A 8 29.50 9.32 -2.73
C ASN A 8 28.48 10.43 -3.00
N GLN A 9 27.27 10.07 -3.43
CA GLN A 9 26.18 11.01 -3.73
C GLN A 9 25.19 11.13 -2.56
N MET A 10 25.35 10.34 -1.49
CA MET A 10 24.50 10.36 -0.30
C MET A 10 25.22 11.06 0.86
N THR A 11 24.47 11.83 1.66
CA THR A 11 24.99 12.31 2.94
C THR A 11 25.03 11.17 3.98
N PRO A 12 25.92 11.22 4.99
CA PRO A 12 26.03 10.16 6.00
C PRO A 12 24.72 9.84 6.74
N ASN A 13 23.82 10.82 6.84
CA ASN A 13 22.52 10.65 7.48
C ASN A 13 21.51 9.93 6.56
N GLU A 14 21.48 10.27 5.27
CA GLU A 14 20.63 9.59 4.28
C GLU A 14 21.04 8.13 4.08
N MET A 15 22.35 7.86 4.12
CA MET A 15 22.86 6.50 3.99
C MET A 15 22.44 5.62 5.17
N LYS A 16 22.53 6.12 6.41
CA LYS A 16 22.08 5.38 7.60
C LYS A 16 20.59 5.09 7.54
N PHE A 17 19.78 6.06 7.10
CA PHE A 17 18.35 5.87 6.91
C PHE A 17 18.06 4.78 5.85
N ALA A 18 18.73 4.83 4.70
CA ALA A 18 18.56 3.84 3.63
C ALA A 18 18.86 2.41 4.10
N LEU A 19 19.97 2.21 4.85
CA LEU A 19 20.31 0.91 5.42
C LEU A 19 19.29 0.41 6.45
N ILE A 20 18.71 1.31 7.24
CA ILE A 20 17.65 0.94 8.20
C ILE A 20 16.40 0.48 7.46
N VAL A 21 15.98 1.21 6.43
CA VAL A 21 14.83 0.83 5.60
C VAL A 21 15.09 -0.48 4.88
N GLU A 22 16.28 -0.66 4.30
CA GLU A 22 16.68 -1.90 3.66
C GLU A 22 16.66 -3.09 4.63
N SER A 23 17.24 -2.93 5.83
CA SER A 23 17.21 -3.95 6.87
C SER A 23 15.78 -4.31 7.29
N ALA A 24 14.91 -3.31 7.46
CA ALA A 24 13.51 -3.52 7.78
C ALA A 24 12.73 -4.23 6.66
N LEU A 25 13.00 -3.93 5.39
CA LEU A 25 12.37 -4.64 4.27
C LEU A 25 12.94 -6.06 4.11
N ASN A 26 14.23 -6.26 4.38
CA ASN A 26 14.88 -7.56 4.31
C ASN A 26 14.46 -8.50 5.45
N SER A 27 13.90 -7.99 6.55
CA SER A 27 13.35 -8.82 7.63
C SER A 27 12.00 -9.44 7.28
N LEU A 28 11.29 -8.94 6.25
CA LEU A 28 10.05 -9.52 5.75
C LEU A 28 10.36 -10.81 4.98
N ILE A 29 10.02 -11.97 5.55
CA ILE A 29 10.43 -13.29 5.04
C ILE A 29 9.73 -13.60 3.71
N GLU A 30 8.45 -13.25 3.60
CA GLU A 30 7.62 -13.55 2.44
C GLU A 30 7.85 -12.54 1.30
N PRO A 31 8.37 -12.98 0.14
CA PRO A 31 8.73 -12.08 -0.94
C PRO A 31 7.51 -11.35 -1.53
N GLU A 32 6.35 -12.00 -1.59
CA GLU A 32 5.11 -11.41 -2.09
C GLU A 32 4.62 -10.28 -1.19
N TYR A 33 4.68 -10.49 0.13
CA TYR A 33 4.33 -9.46 1.10
C TYR A 33 5.31 -8.29 1.06
N ARG A 34 6.60 -8.59 0.96
CA ARG A 34 7.66 -7.59 0.80
C ARG A 34 7.44 -6.75 -0.45
N GLN A 35 7.04 -7.35 -1.57
CA GLN A 35 6.76 -6.60 -2.80
C GLN A 35 5.61 -5.60 -2.59
N VAL A 36 4.48 -6.04 -2.04
CA VAL A 36 3.33 -5.16 -1.75
C VAL A 36 3.70 -4.03 -0.78
N MET A 37 4.53 -4.32 0.23
CA MET A 37 5.09 -3.31 1.13
C MET A 37 5.92 -2.26 0.38
N ILE A 38 6.79 -2.68 -0.54
CA ILE A 38 7.57 -1.76 -1.38
C ILE A 38 6.64 -0.91 -2.25
N GLU A 39 5.62 -1.50 -2.85
CA GLU A 39 4.62 -0.77 -3.64
C GLU A 39 3.90 0.30 -2.82
N LEU A 40 3.47 -0.04 -1.60
CA LEU A 40 2.85 0.92 -0.68
C LEU A 40 3.81 2.06 -0.31
N LEU A 41 5.06 1.74 0.05
CA LEU A 41 6.08 2.75 0.37
C LEU A 41 6.41 3.65 -0.83
N MET A 42 6.41 3.11 -2.05
CA MET A 42 6.58 3.91 -3.27
C MET A 42 5.43 4.91 -3.47
N ILE A 43 4.18 4.47 -3.29
CA ILE A 43 3.02 5.37 -3.37
C ILE A 43 3.10 6.44 -2.28
N PHE A 44 3.40 6.03 -1.05
CA PHE A 44 3.53 6.94 0.08
C PHE A 44 4.64 7.98 -0.15
N GLY A 45 5.82 7.55 -0.59
CA GLY A 45 6.92 8.46 -0.91
C GLY A 45 6.56 9.45 -2.01
N LYS A 46 5.86 9.01 -3.06
CA LYS A 46 5.33 9.90 -4.11
C LYS A 46 4.35 10.91 -3.51
N LEU A 47 3.38 10.45 -2.73
CA LEU A 47 2.36 11.31 -2.13
C LEU A 47 2.98 12.41 -1.26
N VAL A 48 3.96 12.06 -0.41
CA VAL A 48 4.69 13.01 0.44
C VAL A 48 5.58 13.95 -0.39
N SER A 49 6.09 13.50 -1.53
CA SER A 49 6.91 14.34 -2.42
C SER A 49 6.08 15.39 -3.15
N TYR A 50 4.86 15.05 -3.59
CA TYR A 50 3.96 15.95 -4.31
C TYR A 50 3.12 16.84 -3.40
N HIS A 51 2.68 16.31 -2.26
CA HIS A 51 1.84 17.03 -1.31
C HIS A 51 2.61 17.29 -0.02
N ARG A 52 2.62 18.54 0.42
CA ARG A 52 3.07 18.89 1.78
C ARG A 52 2.01 18.38 2.76
N ILE A 53 2.01 17.08 3.05
CA ILE A 53 1.12 16.51 4.07
C ILE A 53 1.62 16.99 5.43
N THR A 54 1.17 18.16 5.85
CA THR A 54 1.59 18.85 7.08
C THR A 54 1.02 18.20 8.34
N HIS A 55 -0.07 17.44 8.21
CA HIS A 55 -0.84 16.88 9.33
C HIS A 55 -0.35 15.50 9.80
N MET A 56 0.62 14.87 9.13
CA MET A 56 1.11 13.53 9.50
C MET A 56 2.17 13.52 10.62
N LYS A 57 2.56 14.69 11.14
CA LYS A 57 3.73 14.83 12.04
C LYS A 57 3.65 14.03 13.34
N GLU A 58 2.46 13.57 13.75
CA GLU A 58 2.26 12.89 15.04
C GLU A 58 1.53 11.54 14.93
N SER A 59 1.17 11.10 13.71
CA SER A 59 0.41 9.86 13.52
C SER A 59 1.30 8.67 13.16
N VAL A 60 1.29 7.61 13.96
CA VAL A 60 1.89 6.32 13.59
C VAL A 60 1.01 5.64 12.54
N MET A 61 1.53 5.40 11.35
CA MET A 61 0.84 4.69 10.28
C MET A 61 1.13 3.19 10.39
N GLN A 62 0.07 2.38 10.51
CA GLN A 62 0.17 0.92 10.51
C GLN A 62 0.03 0.39 9.08
N LEU A 63 1.15 0.13 8.42
CA LEU A 63 1.18 -0.28 7.00
C LEU A 63 0.44 -1.61 6.77
N ASP A 64 0.50 -2.55 7.72
CA ASP A 64 -0.19 -3.83 7.63
C ASP A 64 -1.72 -3.64 7.53
N LEU A 65 -2.27 -2.67 8.28
CA LEU A 65 -3.70 -2.35 8.23
C LEU A 65 -4.10 -1.73 6.89
N ILE A 66 -3.23 -0.92 6.30
CA ILE A 66 -3.45 -0.34 4.97
C ILE A 66 -3.46 -1.43 3.91
N ILE A 67 -2.53 -2.38 3.98
CA ILE A 67 -2.49 -3.52 3.05
C ILE A 67 -3.73 -4.41 3.22
N SER A 68 -4.12 -4.69 4.47
CA SER A 68 -5.34 -5.46 4.75
C SER A 68 -6.59 -4.78 4.18
N GLN A 69 -6.73 -3.47 4.36
CA GLN A 69 -7.86 -2.73 3.83
C GLN A 69 -7.81 -2.60 2.29
N ALA A 70 -6.63 -2.47 1.69
CA ALA A 70 -6.47 -2.54 0.25
C ALA A 70 -6.93 -3.89 -0.31
N ASN A 71 -6.58 -4.99 0.36
CA ASN A 71 -7.06 -6.32 0.01
C ASN A 71 -8.60 -6.42 0.13
N GLU A 72 -9.24 -5.79 1.12
CA GLU A 72 -10.70 -5.73 1.18
C GLU A 72 -11.30 -5.01 -0.04
N TYR A 73 -10.75 -3.85 -0.43
CA TYR A 73 -11.20 -3.15 -1.63
C TYR A 73 -11.00 -3.97 -2.91
N PHE A 74 -9.89 -4.71 -3.01
CA PHE A 74 -9.65 -5.63 -4.11
C PHE A 74 -10.72 -6.73 -4.14
N LEU A 75 -11.01 -7.39 -3.02
CA LEU A 75 -12.01 -8.45 -2.96
C LEU A 75 -13.42 -7.96 -3.31
N GLU A 76 -13.78 -6.74 -2.90
CA GLU A 76 -15.05 -6.11 -3.29
C GLU A 76 -15.12 -5.82 -4.79
N ASN A 77 -14.03 -5.31 -5.37
CA ASN A 77 -13.93 -5.09 -6.80
C ASN A 77 -14.05 -6.42 -7.57
N GLN A 78 -13.28 -7.43 -7.18
CA GLN A 78 -13.29 -8.75 -7.82
C GLN A 78 -14.65 -9.44 -7.76
N TRP A 79 -15.39 -9.28 -6.65
CA TRP A 79 -16.78 -9.74 -6.58
C TRP A 79 -17.68 -9.03 -7.60
N SER A 80 -17.52 -7.71 -7.73
CA SER A 80 -18.36 -6.88 -8.58
C SER A 80 -18.13 -7.14 -10.07
N VAL A 81 -16.87 -7.34 -10.46
CA VAL A 81 -16.49 -7.59 -11.87
C VAL A 81 -16.46 -9.08 -12.24
N GLN A 82 -16.84 -9.96 -11.32
CA GLN A 82 -16.75 -11.41 -11.48
C GLN A 82 -15.32 -11.88 -11.84
N GLY A 83 -14.31 -11.32 -11.18
CA GLY A 83 -12.90 -11.60 -11.44
C GLY A 83 -12.38 -12.87 -10.76
N ASP A 84 -11.12 -13.22 -11.07
CA ASP A 84 -10.52 -14.50 -10.69
C ASP A 84 -10.42 -14.72 -9.18
N ALA A 85 -10.35 -13.65 -8.38
CA ALA A 85 -10.33 -13.80 -6.92
C ALA A 85 -11.63 -14.37 -6.34
N LEU A 86 -12.70 -14.52 -7.14
CA LEU A 86 -13.88 -15.32 -6.80
C LEU A 86 -13.53 -16.77 -6.49
N MET A 87 -12.50 -17.32 -7.14
CA MET A 87 -11.97 -18.66 -6.87
C MET A 87 -11.20 -18.72 -5.54
N CYS A 88 -11.03 -17.58 -4.87
CA CYS A 88 -10.34 -17.43 -3.61
C CYS A 88 -11.27 -16.82 -2.54
N CYS A 89 -10.84 -15.76 -1.86
CA CYS A 89 -11.60 -15.18 -0.76
C CYS A 89 -12.79 -14.36 -1.24
N ALA A 90 -12.77 -13.82 -2.47
CA ALA A 90 -13.81 -12.90 -2.92
C ALA A 90 -15.13 -13.65 -3.04
N GLY A 91 -15.10 -14.92 -3.47
CA GLY A 91 -16.25 -15.81 -3.65
C GLY A 91 -17.05 -16.11 -2.36
N LYS A 92 -16.56 -15.69 -1.20
CA LYS A 92 -17.26 -15.81 0.08
C LYS A 92 -18.01 -14.52 0.41
N PRO A 93 -19.18 -14.61 1.07
CA PRO A 93 -19.86 -13.43 1.61
C PRO A 93 -18.93 -12.63 2.52
N GLN A 94 -19.02 -11.29 2.51
CA GLN A 94 -18.09 -10.39 3.22
C GLN A 94 -17.84 -10.80 4.69
N LYS A 95 -18.90 -11.17 5.43
CA LYS A 95 -18.82 -11.61 6.83
C LYS A 95 -18.06 -12.93 7.06
N GLN A 96 -17.81 -13.69 6.01
CA GLN A 96 -17.13 -14.99 6.01
C GLN A 96 -15.83 -14.96 5.18
N ARG A 97 -15.41 -13.79 4.70
CA ARG A 97 -14.17 -13.64 3.94
C ARG A 97 -12.99 -13.87 4.89
N LYS A 98 -12.36 -15.01 4.73
CA LYS A 98 -11.08 -15.32 5.35
C LYS A 98 -10.14 -15.82 4.28
N CYS A 99 -9.10 -15.03 4.02
CA CYS A 99 -8.01 -15.44 3.15
C CYS A 99 -7.06 -16.33 3.92
N THR A 100 -6.56 -17.35 3.23
CA THR A 100 -5.67 -18.38 3.80
C THR A 100 -4.21 -18.20 3.37
N SER A 101 -3.92 -17.25 2.49
CA SER A 101 -2.53 -16.92 2.14
C SER A 101 -1.86 -16.10 3.25
N SER A 102 -0.57 -15.84 3.07
CA SER A 102 0.26 -15.12 4.03
C SER A 102 -0.37 -13.78 4.44
N HIS A 103 -0.21 -13.41 5.71
CA HIS A 103 -0.73 -12.18 6.30
C HIS A 103 -2.26 -11.98 6.15
N GLY A 104 -3.03 -13.02 5.81
CA GLY A 104 -4.49 -12.90 5.61
C GLY A 104 -4.87 -12.14 4.34
N ILE A 105 -3.98 -12.07 3.35
CA ILE A 105 -4.20 -11.40 2.07
C ILE A 105 -4.61 -12.42 1.00
N CYS A 106 -5.34 -11.98 -0.02
CA CYS A 106 -5.74 -12.84 -1.14
C CYS A 106 -4.53 -13.17 -2.02
N GLN A 107 -4.38 -14.43 -2.44
CA GLN A 107 -3.29 -14.82 -3.34
C GLN A 107 -3.34 -14.04 -4.67
N PHE A 108 -4.53 -13.88 -5.25
CA PHE A 108 -4.73 -13.09 -6.47
C PHE A 108 -4.40 -11.61 -6.31
N PHE A 109 -4.37 -11.09 -5.07
CA PHE A 109 -3.90 -9.74 -4.84
C PHE A 109 -2.38 -9.66 -5.05
N TYR A 110 -1.63 -10.62 -4.50
CA TYR A 110 -0.18 -10.71 -4.72
C TYR A 110 0.18 -10.96 -6.20
N ASP A 111 -0.63 -11.74 -6.90
CA ASP A 111 -0.38 -12.09 -8.30
C ASP A 111 -0.83 -10.98 -9.28
N SER A 112 -1.59 -9.98 -8.81
CA SER A 112 -2.05 -8.90 -9.67
C SER A 112 -0.92 -7.93 -10.01
N ALA A 113 -0.96 -7.38 -11.22
CA ALA A 113 0.05 -6.41 -11.65
C ALA A 113 0.05 -5.18 -10.72
N PRO A 114 1.21 -4.52 -10.50
CA PRO A 114 1.24 -3.32 -9.67
C PRO A 114 0.40 -2.19 -10.25
N SER A 115 0.40 -2.06 -11.57
CA SER A 115 -0.27 -1.00 -12.33
C SER A 115 -1.49 -1.51 -13.10
N GLY A 116 -2.23 -0.57 -13.70
CA GLY A 116 -3.45 -0.86 -14.43
C GLY A 116 -4.70 -0.73 -13.55
N GLU A 117 -5.88 -0.73 -14.16
CA GLU A 117 -7.17 -0.48 -13.49
C GLU A 117 -7.43 -1.43 -12.31
N TYR A 118 -7.05 -2.70 -12.46
CA TYR A 118 -7.22 -3.76 -11.46
C TYR A 118 -5.93 -4.07 -10.69
N GLY A 119 -4.90 -3.23 -10.81
CA GLY A 119 -3.61 -3.45 -10.19
C GLY A 119 -3.58 -3.14 -8.69
N THR A 120 -2.64 -3.74 -7.97
CA THR A 120 -2.47 -3.58 -6.51
C THR A 120 -2.34 -2.12 -6.10
N MET A 121 -1.58 -1.30 -6.83
CA MET A 121 -1.30 0.09 -6.46
C MET A 121 -2.56 0.96 -6.41
N ASN A 122 -3.60 0.63 -7.17
CA ASN A 122 -4.88 1.37 -7.10
C ASN A 122 -5.56 1.17 -5.76
N PHE A 123 -5.63 -0.07 -5.30
CA PHE A 123 -6.24 -0.41 -4.01
C PHE A 123 -5.39 0.06 -2.84
N LEU A 124 -4.06 -0.05 -2.94
CA LEU A 124 -3.11 0.50 -1.96
C LEU A 124 -3.23 2.02 -1.87
N SER A 125 -3.30 2.72 -3.01
CA SER A 125 -3.49 4.18 -3.03
C SER A 125 -4.81 4.58 -2.37
N LYS A 126 -5.90 3.87 -2.69
CA LYS A 126 -7.22 4.13 -2.10
C LYS A 126 -7.19 3.95 -0.58
N SER A 127 -6.63 2.85 -0.07
CA SER A 127 -6.54 2.60 1.37
C SER A 127 -5.60 3.59 2.08
N LEU A 128 -4.45 3.89 1.48
CA LEU A 128 -3.50 4.86 2.04
C LEU A 128 -4.13 6.25 2.18
N LEU A 129 -4.81 6.74 1.14
CA LEU A 129 -5.52 8.02 1.18
C LEU A 129 -6.62 7.99 2.24
N ALA A 130 -7.42 6.93 2.29
CA ALA A 130 -8.44 6.77 3.32
C ALA A 130 -7.85 6.82 4.74
N SER A 131 -6.69 6.17 4.97
CA SER A 131 -6.00 6.20 6.26
C SER A 131 -5.48 7.59 6.61
N ILE A 132 -4.94 8.34 5.64
CA ILE A 132 -4.42 9.70 5.86
C ILE A 132 -5.57 10.67 6.17
N PHE A 133 -6.65 10.63 5.40
CA PHE A 133 -7.77 11.57 5.57
C PHE A 133 -8.66 11.23 6.78
N LYS A 134 -8.76 9.96 7.19
CA LYS A 134 -9.49 9.57 8.41
C LYS A 134 -8.89 10.18 9.68
N ASN A 135 -7.58 10.42 9.68
CA ASN A 135 -6.86 11.05 10.78
C ASN A 135 -6.85 12.59 10.70
N SER A 136 -7.54 13.19 9.73
CA SER A 136 -7.65 14.64 9.61
C SER A 136 -8.85 15.16 10.41
N PRO A 137 -8.69 16.13 11.34
CA PRO A 137 -9.81 16.74 12.02
C PRO A 137 -10.65 17.52 11.01
N HIS A 138 -11.85 17.02 10.70
CA HIS A 138 -12.90 17.63 9.86
C HIS A 138 -12.40 18.55 8.74
N VAL A 139 -11.98 17.96 7.62
CA VAL A 139 -12.02 18.69 6.34
C VAL A 139 -13.48 18.73 5.90
N ASN A 140 -14.12 19.89 6.08
CA ASN A 140 -15.33 20.23 5.34
C ASN A 140 -15.04 19.99 3.87
N THR A 141 -15.71 19.01 3.28
CA THR A 141 -15.59 18.63 1.87
C THR A 141 -15.79 19.87 0.99
N PRO A 142 -14.79 20.34 0.22
CA PRO A 142 -15.11 21.09 -0.97
C PRO A 142 -15.62 20.07 -2.00
N ALA A 143 -16.88 20.22 -2.41
CA ALA A 143 -17.41 19.49 -3.54
C ALA A 143 -16.48 19.71 -4.74
N CYS A 144 -15.86 18.65 -5.25
CA CYS A 144 -15.24 18.69 -6.57
C CYS A 144 -16.36 18.86 -7.59
N HIS A 145 -16.67 20.10 -7.94
CA HIS A 145 -17.41 20.40 -9.16
C HIS A 145 -16.51 20.08 -10.35
N VAL A 146 -16.83 18.99 -11.04
CA VAL A 146 -16.33 18.77 -12.39
C VAL A 146 -17.01 19.83 -13.27
N SER A 147 -16.21 20.78 -13.75
CA SER A 147 -16.63 21.76 -14.76
C SER A 147 -16.49 21.17 -16.15
#